data_AF-A0A9Q8ZGZ7-F1
#
_entry.id   AF-A0A9Q8ZGZ7-F1
#
_cell.length_a   1.000
_cell.length_b   1.000
_cell.length_c   1.000
_cell.angle_alpha   90.00
_cell.angle_beta   90.00
_cell.angle_gamma   90.00
#
_symmetry.space_group_name_H-M   'P 1'
#
loop_
_entity.id
_entity.type
_entity.pdbx_description
1 polymer ?
#
loop_
_entity_poly.entity_id
_entity_poly.type
_entity_poly.pdbx_seq_one_letter_code
_entity_poly.pdbx_strand_id
1 'polypeptide(L)'
;MFHPTVDKGQAITPVTSPLVAPVSPTRDPQSLATKLPRNPANQHWAQVQQRQAFIQHLEKWSMSHDSSTHFQGKIGLLPPSPHRKEDLLLGKSVQCVLTDLSFTDCRKKIVIRLFGPQMNRKSKTEKPNAGRSMRNDSMDALECEETSVELGHDTSLLTKHYTAQPVSQAKSPLTSSYYKLVVRCGSGWLSAREYFNNLYFMRLGARSRTSSTRNAFSMRSQALSPQPAPEDTVNIQPLFHPFLRLPQEIQELILMTAAGLTRDYELLPDMSYRAPTKRPKSPISLSTLLRISPTITDTMQPYILHRTAFHFGLTGTTNFLWQLGPDNRTHVRRLAFHFGRGALLHCVRWLAPDQLFDLLQPPVQKEMGGLPHFWRCQLRGLVHELHLVELIIDVQIVPAEDIPMVVRTLKDSFGSVEKISFVESHLDGTTKVLHSSDVRLQGVGKGTWRDLTNGYVERYKRQVGWHNYHFALDVASMTKEELDKRMDVDTGFFDC
;
A
#
# COMPACT_ATOMS: atom_id res chain seq x y z
N MET A 1 -30.32 23.50 24.69
CA MET A 1 -31.52 24.23 24.20
C MET A 1 -32.15 23.40 23.09
N PHE A 2 -33.36 22.93 23.34
CA PHE A 2 -34.22 22.19 22.41
C PHE A 2 -35.15 23.17 21.68
N HIS A 3 -35.35 23.01 20.37
CA HIS A 3 -36.65 22.65 19.77
C HIS A 3 -36.57 22.53 18.23
N PRO A 4 -37.28 21.56 17.63
CA PRO A 4 -37.44 21.37 16.19
C PRO A 4 -38.78 21.91 15.67
N THR A 5 -38.93 22.06 14.35
CA THR A 5 -40.21 22.34 13.68
C THR A 5 -40.61 21.22 12.71
N VAL A 6 -41.91 20.95 12.75
CA VAL A 6 -42.69 19.91 12.08
C VAL A 6 -43.67 20.61 11.14
N ASP A 7 -43.95 20.01 9.97
CA ASP A 7 -45.26 20.07 9.27
C ASP A 7 -45.35 18.79 8.40
N LYS A 8 -46.27 17.83 8.62
CA LYS A 8 -47.72 17.79 8.31
C LYS A 8 -48.02 18.31 6.90
N GLY A 9 -48.60 17.61 5.94
CA GLY A 9 -49.30 16.32 5.87
C GLY A 9 -50.43 16.48 4.84
N GLN A 10 -50.66 15.51 3.95
CA GLN A 10 -51.98 15.23 3.36
C GLN A 10 -51.95 13.92 2.54
N ALA A 11 -52.78 12.98 2.97
CA ALA A 11 -53.32 11.86 2.19
C ALA A 11 -54.75 12.22 1.80
N ILE A 12 -55.29 11.72 0.67
CA ILE A 12 -56.56 10.96 0.52
C ILE A 12 -56.52 10.21 -0.84
N THR A 13 -57.18 9.06 -0.85
CA THR A 13 -57.21 7.85 -1.71
C THR A 13 -58.22 7.91 -2.90
N PRO A 14 -58.87 6.81 -3.36
CA PRO A 14 -58.57 6.05 -4.57
C PRO A 14 -59.75 5.97 -5.57
N VAL A 15 -59.56 5.48 -6.80
CA VAL A 15 -60.68 4.98 -7.64
C VAL A 15 -60.32 3.68 -8.36
N THR A 16 -61.23 2.73 -8.18
CA THR A 16 -61.23 1.34 -8.58
C THR A 16 -61.81 1.14 -9.99
N SER A 17 -61.44 0.00 -10.57
CA SER A 17 -61.70 -0.67 -11.87
C SER A 17 -63.09 -0.53 -12.54
N PRO A 18 -63.24 -1.04 -13.79
CA PRO A 18 -63.68 -2.44 -13.88
C PRO A 18 -63.03 -3.32 -14.98
N LEU A 19 -63.14 -4.61 -14.67
CA LEU A 19 -62.82 -5.82 -15.42
C LEU A 19 -63.79 -6.02 -16.62
N VAL A 20 -63.27 -6.47 -17.77
CA VAL A 20 -64.04 -7.29 -18.73
C VAL A 20 -63.13 -8.41 -19.24
N ALA A 21 -63.68 -9.62 -19.24
CA ALA A 21 -63.00 -10.90 -19.45
C ALA A 21 -63.24 -11.44 -20.89
N PRO A 22 -62.96 -12.72 -21.23
CA PRO A 22 -62.01 -13.08 -22.29
C PRO A 22 -62.66 -13.77 -23.51
N VAL A 23 -62.00 -13.74 -24.67
CA VAL A 23 -62.32 -14.65 -25.79
C VAL A 23 -61.04 -15.07 -26.51
N SER A 24 -60.86 -16.39 -26.67
CA SER A 24 -59.90 -17.06 -27.58
C SER A 24 -60.72 -17.89 -28.59
N PRO A 25 -60.13 -18.56 -29.59
CA PRO A 25 -58.95 -18.26 -30.44
C PRO A 25 -59.41 -18.10 -31.91
N THR A 26 -58.51 -18.00 -32.90
CA THR A 26 -58.58 -18.72 -34.22
C THR A 26 -57.68 -18.07 -35.29
N ARG A 27 -56.90 -18.94 -35.94
CA ARG A 27 -56.26 -18.88 -37.27
C ARG A 27 -54.97 -18.07 -37.49
N ASP A 28 -53.91 -18.85 -37.72
CA ASP A 28 -52.81 -18.54 -38.63
C ASP A 28 -53.30 -17.94 -39.95
N PRO A 29 -52.52 -16.98 -40.49
CA PRO A 29 -52.04 -17.18 -41.85
C PRO A 29 -50.52 -16.95 -41.95
N GLN A 30 -49.85 -18.01 -42.39
CA GLN A 30 -48.66 -18.02 -43.25
C GLN A 30 -47.93 -16.67 -43.40
N SER A 31 -46.81 -16.51 -42.68
CA SER A 31 -45.86 -15.43 -42.93
C SER A 31 -45.17 -15.60 -44.28
N LEU A 32 -45.77 -15.03 -45.32
CA LEU A 32 -45.06 -14.66 -46.54
C LEU A 32 -43.91 -13.74 -46.16
N ALA A 33 -42.72 -14.06 -46.67
CA ALA A 33 -41.49 -13.31 -46.47
C ALA A 33 -41.62 -11.87 -47.01
N THR A 34 -42.05 -10.94 -46.16
CA THR A 34 -42.01 -9.51 -46.46
C THR A 34 -40.58 -9.03 -46.32
N LYS A 35 -39.88 -8.93 -47.46
CA LYS A 35 -38.64 -8.15 -47.58
C LYS A 35 -38.96 -6.72 -47.14
N LEU A 36 -38.57 -6.34 -45.92
CA LEU A 36 -38.67 -4.97 -45.45
C LEU A 36 -37.89 -4.03 -46.40
N PRO A 37 -38.41 -2.82 -46.66
CA PRO A 37 -37.66 -1.81 -47.41
C PRO A 37 -36.40 -1.45 -46.63
N ARG A 38 -35.23 -1.70 -47.24
CA ARG A 38 -33.93 -1.31 -46.69
C ARG A 38 -33.81 0.21 -46.72
N ASN A 39 -34.18 0.87 -45.63
CA ASN A 39 -33.81 2.27 -45.42
C ASN A 39 -32.29 2.36 -45.19
N PRO A 40 -31.50 3.03 -46.07
CA PRO A 40 -30.06 3.16 -45.91
C PRO A 40 -29.66 3.88 -44.61
N ALA A 41 -30.49 4.78 -44.09
CA ALA A 41 -30.24 5.48 -42.83
C ALA A 41 -30.21 4.50 -41.63
N ASN A 42 -31.06 3.47 -41.63
CA ASN A 42 -31.09 2.46 -40.56
C ASN A 42 -29.88 1.52 -40.61
N GLN A 43 -29.27 1.32 -41.79
CA GLN A 43 -28.08 0.48 -41.92
C GLN A 43 -26.84 1.16 -41.35
N HIS A 44 -26.65 2.45 -41.63
CA HIS A 44 -25.56 3.23 -41.06
C HIS A 44 -25.65 3.25 -39.53
N TRP A 45 -26.84 3.54 -38.99
CA TRP A 45 -27.06 3.54 -37.54
C TRP A 45 -26.77 2.17 -36.90
N ALA A 46 -27.23 1.08 -37.51
CA ALA A 46 -26.95 -0.28 -37.03
C ALA A 46 -25.45 -0.63 -37.06
N GLN A 47 -24.71 -0.17 -38.07
CA GLN A 47 -23.25 -0.36 -38.16
C GLN A 47 -22.50 0.41 -37.07
N VAL A 48 -22.90 1.66 -36.80
CA VAL A 48 -22.31 2.47 -35.72
C VAL A 48 -22.54 1.79 -34.37
N GLN A 49 -23.75 1.30 -34.09
CA GLN A 49 -24.06 0.55 -32.86
C GLN A 49 -23.22 -0.73 -32.73
N GLN A 50 -23.06 -1.49 -33.81
CA GLN A 50 -22.23 -2.70 -33.81
C GLN A 50 -20.75 -2.38 -33.57
N ARG A 51 -20.22 -1.33 -34.19
CA ARG A 51 -18.84 -0.85 -33.94
C ARG A 51 -18.66 -0.48 -32.48
N GLN A 52 -19.54 0.36 -31.93
CA GLN A 52 -19.46 0.81 -30.55
C GLN A 52 -19.52 -0.36 -29.57
N ALA A 53 -20.44 -1.32 -29.78
CA ALA A 53 -20.52 -2.53 -28.96
C ALA A 53 -19.24 -3.38 -29.04
N PHE A 54 -18.69 -3.56 -30.23
CA PHE A 54 -17.44 -4.31 -30.41
C PHE A 54 -16.24 -3.63 -29.76
N ILE A 55 -16.13 -2.30 -29.86
CA ILE A 55 -15.10 -1.50 -29.16
C ILE A 55 -15.23 -1.66 -27.65
N GLN A 56 -16.44 -1.58 -27.09
CA GLN A 56 -16.66 -1.81 -25.66
C GLN A 56 -16.23 -3.23 -25.22
N HIS A 57 -16.48 -4.25 -26.05
CA HIS A 57 -16.00 -5.60 -25.77
C HIS A 57 -14.46 -5.69 -25.83
N LEU A 58 -13.84 -5.03 -26.79
CA LEU A 58 -12.39 -5.00 -26.96
C LEU A 58 -11.72 -4.23 -25.82
N GLU A 59 -12.32 -3.15 -25.33
CA GLU A 59 -11.87 -2.39 -24.16
C GLU A 59 -12.00 -3.23 -22.88
N LYS A 60 -13.13 -3.91 -22.68
CA LYS A 60 -13.28 -4.87 -21.58
C LYS A 60 -12.22 -5.97 -21.64
N TRP A 61 -11.89 -6.48 -22.83
CA TRP A 61 -10.80 -7.43 -23.01
C TRP A 61 -9.44 -6.83 -22.65
N SER A 62 -9.11 -5.63 -23.17
CA SER A 62 -7.81 -5.01 -22.93
C SER A 62 -7.58 -4.63 -21.47
N MET A 63 -8.64 -4.51 -20.66
CA MET A 63 -8.56 -4.31 -19.21
C MET A 63 -8.52 -5.61 -18.40
N SER A 64 -8.99 -6.74 -18.95
CA SER A 64 -9.22 -7.98 -18.17
C SER A 64 -8.30 -9.14 -18.51
N HIS A 65 -7.50 -9.07 -19.57
CA HIS A 65 -6.76 -10.22 -20.09
C HIS A 65 -5.28 -9.94 -20.32
N ASP A 66 -4.41 -10.87 -19.95
CA ASP A 66 -2.95 -10.87 -20.12
C ASP A 66 -2.47 -10.59 -21.56
N SER A 67 -2.57 -9.33 -21.96
CA SER A 67 -1.83 -8.73 -23.06
C SER A 67 -0.34 -8.89 -22.75
N SER A 68 0.47 -9.08 -23.79
CA SER A 68 1.93 -9.20 -23.68
C SER A 68 2.51 -8.20 -22.68
N THR A 69 3.30 -8.70 -21.73
CA THR A 69 4.04 -7.91 -20.72
C THR A 69 5.06 -6.96 -21.34
N HIS A 70 5.40 -7.17 -22.62
CA HIS A 70 6.43 -6.43 -23.33
C HIS A 70 5.85 -5.46 -24.37
N PHE A 71 4.60 -5.63 -24.78
CA PHE A 71 3.99 -4.86 -25.86
C PHE A 71 3.04 -3.80 -25.33
N GLN A 72 3.27 -2.55 -25.76
CA GLN A 72 2.38 -1.43 -25.52
C GLN A 72 1.93 -0.85 -26.87
N GLY A 73 0.64 -0.67 -27.07
CA GLY A 73 0.11 -0.31 -28.38
C GLY A 73 -1.36 0.08 -28.40
N LYS A 74 -1.95 0.07 -29.59
CA LYS A 74 -3.36 0.34 -29.85
C LYS A 74 -3.89 -0.61 -30.90
N ILE A 75 -5.10 -1.13 -30.73
CA ILE A 75 -5.88 -1.80 -31.79
C ILE A 75 -6.98 -0.84 -32.21
N GLY A 76 -6.97 -0.42 -33.47
CA GLY A 76 -8.07 0.33 -34.06
C GLY A 76 -8.82 -0.47 -35.10
N LEU A 77 -10.14 -0.35 -35.14
CA LEU A 77 -10.94 -0.91 -36.23
C LEU A 77 -10.67 -0.15 -37.53
N LEU A 78 -10.59 -0.86 -38.65
CA LEU A 78 -10.49 -0.18 -39.94
C LEU A 78 -11.78 0.59 -40.24
N PRO A 79 -11.71 1.73 -40.97
CA PRO A 79 -12.91 2.42 -41.44
C PRO A 79 -13.81 1.47 -42.26
N PRO A 80 -15.14 1.56 -42.12
CA PRO A 80 -16.06 0.68 -42.83
C PRO A 80 -15.83 0.82 -44.34
N SER A 81 -15.59 -0.30 -45.03
CA SER A 81 -15.47 -0.30 -46.48
C SER A 81 -16.85 -0.10 -47.13
N PRO A 82 -17.03 0.85 -48.06
CA PRO A 82 -18.33 1.11 -48.69
C PRO A 82 -18.88 -0.09 -49.48
N HIS A 83 -18.03 -1.06 -49.82
CA HIS A 83 -18.38 -2.23 -50.63
C HIS A 83 -18.48 -3.54 -49.83
N ARG A 84 -18.15 -3.54 -48.53
CA ARG A 84 -18.21 -4.75 -47.70
C ARG A 84 -19.00 -4.48 -46.43
N LYS A 85 -20.08 -5.25 -46.27
CA LYS A 85 -20.76 -5.34 -44.99
C LYS A 85 -19.88 -6.12 -44.01
N GLU A 86 -19.25 -5.42 -43.08
CA GLU A 86 -18.47 -6.04 -42.02
C GLU A 86 -19.40 -6.38 -40.85
N ASP A 87 -19.58 -7.67 -40.56
CA ASP A 87 -20.33 -8.12 -39.40
C ASP A 87 -19.40 -8.12 -38.16
N LEU A 88 -19.47 -7.06 -37.36
CA LEU A 88 -18.66 -6.89 -36.15
C LEU A 88 -19.31 -7.60 -34.96
N LEU A 89 -19.11 -8.92 -34.88
CA LEU A 89 -19.66 -9.77 -33.83
C LEU A 89 -18.55 -10.56 -33.12
N LEU A 90 -18.80 -10.93 -31.86
CA LEU A 90 -17.90 -11.82 -31.12
C LEU A 90 -17.71 -13.15 -31.87
N GLY A 91 -16.47 -13.64 -31.90
CA GLY A 91 -16.04 -14.85 -32.61
C GLY A 91 -15.87 -14.70 -34.13
N LYS A 92 -16.29 -13.56 -34.72
CA LYS A 92 -16.09 -13.28 -36.15
C LYS A 92 -14.73 -12.62 -36.40
N SER A 93 -14.22 -12.82 -37.62
CA SER A 93 -12.94 -12.26 -38.04
C SER A 93 -13.12 -10.77 -38.36
N VAL A 94 -12.41 -9.90 -37.63
CA VAL A 94 -12.46 -8.45 -37.80
C VAL A 94 -11.09 -7.94 -38.22
N GLN A 95 -11.04 -7.05 -39.22
CA GLN A 95 -9.78 -6.45 -39.65
C GLN A 95 -9.48 -5.20 -38.82
N CYS A 96 -8.27 -5.12 -38.29
CA CYS A 96 -7.84 -4.02 -37.43
C CYS A 96 -6.46 -3.52 -37.83
N VAL A 97 -6.12 -2.34 -37.33
CA VAL A 97 -4.76 -1.80 -37.36
C VAL A 97 -4.19 -1.90 -35.96
N LEU A 98 -3.05 -2.57 -35.85
CA LEU A 98 -2.23 -2.61 -34.65
C LEU A 98 -1.14 -1.54 -34.77
N THR A 99 -1.11 -0.63 -33.82
CA THR A 99 -0.08 0.40 -33.67
C THR A 99 0.71 0.10 -32.41
N ASP A 100 2.02 0.21 -32.47
CA ASP A 100 2.92 -0.01 -31.34
C ASP A 100 3.41 1.34 -30.85
N LEU A 101 3.32 1.59 -29.55
CA LEU A 101 3.70 2.87 -28.96
C LEU A 101 5.22 3.01 -28.84
N SER A 102 5.97 1.90 -28.75
CA SER A 102 7.44 1.93 -28.79
C SER A 102 7.97 2.17 -30.21
N PHE A 103 7.12 1.97 -31.22
CA PHE A 103 7.44 2.11 -32.64
C PHE A 103 6.27 2.78 -33.38
N THR A 104 6.06 4.07 -33.12
CA THR A 104 4.93 4.87 -33.63
C THR A 104 4.78 4.82 -35.15
N ASP A 105 5.90 4.67 -35.87
CA ASP A 105 5.93 4.62 -37.33
C ASP A 105 5.60 3.22 -37.88
N CYS A 106 5.28 2.24 -37.03
CA CYS A 106 5.14 0.84 -37.40
C CYS A 106 3.70 0.32 -37.17
N ARG A 107 2.76 0.80 -37.99
CA ARG A 107 1.39 0.27 -38.07
C ARG A 107 1.38 -1.08 -38.82
N LYS A 108 0.54 -2.02 -38.39
CA LYS A 108 0.37 -3.33 -39.05
C LYS A 108 -1.11 -3.69 -39.13
N LYS A 109 -1.59 -4.04 -40.32
CA LYS A 109 -2.93 -4.61 -40.50
C LYS A 109 -2.96 -6.03 -39.95
N ILE A 110 -3.91 -6.32 -39.06
CA ILE A 110 -4.11 -7.62 -38.44
C ILE A 110 -5.57 -8.06 -38.60
N VAL A 111 -5.83 -9.35 -38.44
CA VAL A 111 -7.19 -9.89 -38.35
C VAL A 111 -7.34 -10.53 -36.99
N ILE A 112 -8.38 -10.17 -36.26
CA ILE A 112 -8.63 -10.64 -34.90
C ILE A 112 -9.95 -11.41 -34.81
N ARG A 113 -10.07 -12.28 -33.81
CA ARG A 113 -11.35 -12.80 -33.32
C ARG A 113 -11.43 -12.60 -31.81
N LEU A 114 -12.47 -11.91 -31.35
CA LEU A 114 -12.73 -11.67 -29.94
C LEU A 114 -13.87 -12.58 -29.47
N PHE A 115 -13.60 -13.48 -28.54
CA PHE A 115 -14.59 -14.36 -27.93
C PHE A 115 -15.03 -13.81 -26.59
N GLY A 116 -16.34 -13.85 -26.33
CA GLY A 116 -16.92 -13.44 -25.05
C GLY A 116 -16.55 -14.39 -23.89
N PRO A 117 -16.77 -13.95 -22.64
CA PRO A 117 -16.55 -14.78 -21.47
C PRO A 117 -17.45 -16.01 -21.50
N GLN A 118 -16.86 -17.20 -21.41
CA GLN A 118 -17.63 -18.43 -21.34
C GLN A 118 -18.21 -18.59 -19.94
N MET A 119 -19.47 -18.18 -19.79
CA MET A 119 -20.27 -18.57 -18.63
C MET A 119 -20.54 -20.07 -18.77
N ASN A 120 -19.87 -20.90 -17.99
CA ASN A 120 -20.18 -22.32 -17.87
C ASN A 120 -21.63 -22.47 -17.41
N ARG A 121 -22.57 -22.52 -18.35
CA ARG A 121 -23.91 -23.04 -18.10
C ARG A 121 -23.68 -24.51 -17.78
N LYS A 122 -23.64 -24.84 -16.49
CA LYS A 122 -23.75 -26.22 -16.01
C LYS A 122 -24.93 -26.84 -16.76
N SER A 123 -24.65 -27.71 -17.71
CA SER A 123 -25.68 -28.46 -18.42
C SER A 123 -26.36 -29.37 -17.41
N LYS A 124 -27.49 -28.91 -16.85
CA LYS A 124 -28.49 -29.78 -16.26
C LYS A 124 -29.08 -30.63 -17.39
N THR A 125 -28.47 -31.78 -17.63
CA THR A 125 -29.10 -32.92 -18.30
C THR A 125 -28.44 -34.19 -17.81
N GLU A 126 -28.66 -34.51 -16.53
CA GLU A 126 -28.74 -35.91 -16.11
C GLU A 126 -30.12 -36.40 -16.55
N LYS A 127 -30.16 -37.14 -17.65
CA LYS A 127 -31.14 -38.22 -17.82
C LYS A 127 -30.36 -39.52 -17.76
N PRO A 128 -30.73 -40.49 -16.92
CA PRO A 128 -30.16 -41.82 -16.99
C PRO A 128 -30.80 -42.52 -18.18
N ASN A 129 -30.01 -43.00 -19.13
CA ASN A 129 -30.42 -44.18 -19.88
C ASN A 129 -29.20 -44.95 -20.40
N ALA A 130 -29.22 -46.23 -20.06
CA ALA A 130 -28.32 -47.26 -20.51
C ALA A 130 -28.30 -47.38 -22.04
N GLY A 131 -27.14 -47.71 -22.59
CA GLY A 131 -27.02 -48.10 -24.00
C GLY A 131 -25.59 -48.03 -24.51
N ARG A 132 -24.91 -49.18 -24.47
CA ARG A 132 -23.65 -49.50 -25.17
C ARG A 132 -23.56 -48.85 -26.56
N SER A 133 -22.38 -48.33 -26.93
CA SER A 133 -21.58 -48.88 -28.04
C SER A 133 -20.27 -48.09 -28.21
N MET A 134 -19.20 -48.82 -28.49
CA MET A 134 -17.81 -48.39 -28.60
C MET A 134 -17.56 -47.46 -29.79
N ARG A 135 -16.64 -46.50 -29.62
CA ARG A 135 -15.44 -46.40 -30.45
C ARG A 135 -14.42 -45.43 -29.84
N ASN A 136 -13.24 -45.97 -29.59
CA ASN A 136 -12.00 -45.25 -29.33
C ASN A 136 -11.67 -44.33 -30.50
N ASP A 137 -11.11 -43.15 -30.20
CA ASP A 137 -9.81 -42.74 -30.75
C ASP A 137 -9.25 -41.62 -29.85
N SER A 138 -8.32 -42.04 -28.98
CA SER A 138 -7.48 -41.22 -28.13
C SER A 138 -6.10 -41.17 -28.79
N MET A 139 -5.62 -39.96 -29.08
CA MET A 139 -4.24 -39.68 -29.50
C MET A 139 -3.77 -38.46 -28.72
N ASP A 140 -3.36 -38.68 -27.48
CA ASP A 140 -2.43 -37.83 -26.76
C ASP A 140 -1.16 -38.65 -26.53
N ALA A 141 -0.12 -38.30 -27.28
CA ALA A 141 1.25 -38.71 -27.04
C ALA A 141 2.11 -37.49 -27.28
N LEU A 142 2.76 -37.01 -26.21
CA LEU A 142 4.20 -36.87 -26.10
C LEU A 142 4.51 -36.20 -24.76
N GLU A 143 4.91 -37.05 -23.82
CA GLU A 143 5.72 -36.70 -22.67
C GLU A 143 7.05 -36.12 -23.15
N CYS A 144 7.52 -35.06 -22.49
CA CYS A 144 8.90 -34.64 -22.57
C CYS A 144 9.46 -34.70 -21.14
N GLU A 145 10.18 -35.79 -20.90
CA GLU A 145 11.10 -36.01 -19.79
C GLU A 145 12.34 -35.11 -19.93
N GLU A 146 13.20 -35.17 -18.90
CA GLU A 146 14.59 -34.67 -18.80
C GLU A 146 14.77 -33.26 -18.18
N THR A 147 15.56 -33.05 -17.13
CA THR A 147 16.32 -33.95 -16.23
C THR A 147 16.68 -33.12 -14.99
N SER A 148 16.45 -33.66 -13.80
CA SER A 148 16.95 -33.12 -12.53
C SER A 148 18.28 -33.79 -12.22
N VAL A 149 19.36 -33.02 -12.04
CA VAL A 149 20.59 -33.51 -11.43
C VAL A 149 20.59 -33.08 -9.96
N GLU A 150 20.33 -34.04 -9.08
CA GLU A 150 20.64 -33.94 -7.65
C GLU A 150 22.13 -34.20 -7.43
N LEU A 151 22.78 -33.34 -6.65
CA LEU A 151 23.95 -33.73 -5.87
C LEU A 151 23.74 -33.22 -4.45
N GLY A 152 23.50 -34.16 -3.55
CA GLY A 152 23.30 -33.91 -2.14
C GLY A 152 24.60 -33.66 -1.38
N HIS A 153 24.48 -32.95 -0.27
CA HIS A 153 25.20 -33.28 0.95
C HIS A 153 24.37 -32.85 2.16
N ASP A 154 23.96 -33.84 2.94
CA ASP A 154 23.38 -33.71 4.26
C ASP A 154 24.36 -33.09 5.26
N THR A 155 23.86 -32.24 6.14
CA THR A 155 24.15 -32.38 7.58
C THR A 155 22.99 -31.82 8.39
N SER A 156 22.42 -32.67 9.24
CA SER A 156 21.28 -32.39 10.12
C SER A 156 21.64 -31.43 11.26
N LEU A 157 20.65 -30.69 11.78
CA LEU A 157 20.37 -30.65 13.24
C LEU A 157 19.03 -29.95 13.58
N LEU A 158 18.09 -30.81 13.92
CA LEU A 158 17.02 -30.73 14.92
C LEU A 158 16.84 -29.43 15.75
N THR A 159 15.73 -28.70 15.50
CA THR A 159 14.96 -28.06 16.58
C THR A 159 13.47 -28.02 16.24
N LYS A 160 12.67 -28.69 17.08
CA LYS A 160 11.19 -28.73 17.03
C LYS A 160 10.63 -27.33 17.29
N HIS A 161 9.80 -26.81 16.38
CA HIS A 161 8.80 -25.79 16.71
C HIS A 161 7.51 -26.03 15.92
N TYR A 162 6.40 -25.94 16.64
CA TYR A 162 5.02 -26.04 16.17
C TYR A 162 4.79 -25.11 14.96
N THR A 163 4.53 -25.69 13.79
CA THR A 163 3.94 -24.99 12.65
C THR A 163 2.53 -25.52 12.43
N ALA A 164 1.55 -24.68 12.76
CA ALA A 164 0.20 -24.82 12.25
C ALA A 164 0.27 -24.81 10.72
N GLN A 165 -0.22 -25.90 10.10
CA GLN A 165 -0.39 -26.01 8.67
C GLN A 165 -1.24 -24.84 8.13
N PRO A 166 -0.80 -24.13 7.07
CA PRO A 166 -1.74 -23.35 6.31
C PRO A 166 -2.65 -24.31 5.54
N VAL A 167 -3.95 -24.12 5.72
CA VAL A 167 -5.03 -24.79 5.01
C VAL A 167 -4.69 -24.83 3.52
N SER A 168 -4.61 -26.08 3.03
CA SER A 168 -4.66 -26.49 1.63
C SER A 168 -5.18 -25.39 0.68
N GLN A 169 -4.31 -24.95 -0.23
CA GLN A 169 -4.74 -24.28 -1.45
C GLN A 169 -5.74 -25.20 -2.15
N ALA A 170 -7.02 -24.88 -1.98
CA ALA A 170 -8.07 -25.44 -2.78
C ALA A 170 -7.68 -25.17 -4.24
N LYS A 171 -7.47 -26.25 -5.01
CA LYS A 171 -7.46 -26.21 -6.47
C LYS A 171 -8.76 -25.56 -6.90
N SER A 172 -8.74 -24.24 -7.13
CA SER A 172 -9.90 -23.55 -7.65
C SER A 172 -10.11 -24.05 -9.09
N PRO A 173 -11.30 -24.55 -9.45
CA PRO A 173 -11.59 -24.85 -10.83
C PRO A 173 -11.62 -23.51 -11.56
N LEU A 174 -10.63 -23.24 -12.41
CA LEU A 174 -10.56 -22.04 -13.25
C LEU A 174 -11.75 -22.02 -14.21
N THR A 175 -12.89 -21.51 -13.76
CA THR A 175 -13.98 -21.08 -14.64
C THR A 175 -13.53 -19.79 -15.32
N SER A 176 -13.10 -19.92 -16.58
CA SER A 176 -12.61 -18.83 -17.44
C SER A 176 -13.73 -17.82 -17.78
N SER A 177 -14.06 -16.92 -16.85
CA SER A 177 -15.02 -15.82 -17.06
C SER A 177 -14.45 -14.64 -17.86
N TYR A 178 -13.45 -14.87 -18.73
CA TYR A 178 -12.69 -13.81 -19.41
C TYR A 178 -12.86 -13.84 -20.93
N TYR A 179 -12.73 -12.66 -21.56
CA TYR A 179 -12.68 -12.52 -23.02
C TYR A 179 -11.39 -13.13 -23.56
N LYS A 180 -11.46 -13.82 -24.70
CA LYS A 180 -10.29 -14.38 -25.39
C LYS A 180 -10.09 -13.70 -26.74
N LEU A 181 -8.92 -13.14 -26.99
CA LEU A 181 -8.56 -12.54 -28.27
C LEU A 181 -7.50 -13.41 -28.96
N VAL A 182 -7.75 -13.75 -30.22
CA VAL A 182 -6.77 -14.41 -31.08
C VAL A 182 -6.49 -13.57 -32.32
N VAL A 183 -5.25 -13.62 -32.80
CA VAL A 183 -4.77 -12.88 -33.96
C VAL A 183 -4.39 -13.87 -35.06
N ARG A 184 -4.83 -13.60 -36.28
CA ARG A 184 -4.48 -14.42 -37.45
C ARG A 184 -2.98 -14.32 -37.74
N CYS A 185 -2.32 -15.46 -37.87
CA CYS A 185 -0.92 -15.55 -38.27
C CYS A 185 -0.76 -16.67 -39.31
N GLY A 186 -0.49 -16.30 -40.57
CA GLY A 186 -0.44 -17.26 -41.68
C GLY A 186 -1.76 -18.02 -41.87
N SER A 187 -1.68 -19.35 -41.89
CA SER A 187 -2.84 -20.26 -41.96
C SER A 187 -3.51 -20.53 -40.60
N GLY A 188 -2.91 -20.07 -39.49
CA GLY A 188 -3.36 -20.35 -38.11
C GLY A 188 -3.89 -19.13 -37.35
N TRP A 189 -4.24 -19.36 -36.08
CA TRP A 189 -4.61 -18.34 -35.11
C TRP A 189 -3.70 -18.46 -33.89
N LEU A 190 -3.15 -17.35 -33.43
CA LEU A 190 -2.32 -17.29 -32.22
C LEU A 190 -3.08 -16.54 -31.12
N SER A 191 -2.77 -16.81 -29.86
CA SER A 191 -3.26 -15.96 -28.78
C SER A 191 -2.73 -14.54 -28.96
N ALA A 192 -3.49 -13.54 -28.51
CA ALA A 192 -3.05 -12.15 -28.55
C ALA A 192 -1.70 -11.96 -27.83
N ARG A 193 -1.50 -12.63 -26.69
CA ARG A 193 -0.24 -12.60 -25.92
C ARG A 193 0.96 -13.07 -26.73
N GLU A 194 0.89 -14.27 -27.31
CA GLU A 194 1.96 -14.84 -28.13
C GLU A 194 2.25 -13.96 -29.35
N TYR A 195 1.21 -13.50 -30.05
CA TYR A 195 1.37 -12.66 -31.22
C TYR A 195 2.08 -11.33 -30.89
N PHE A 196 1.69 -10.66 -29.79
CA PHE A 196 2.30 -9.40 -29.38
C PHE A 196 3.72 -9.57 -28.84
N ASN A 197 4.01 -10.65 -28.09
CA ASN A 197 5.38 -10.99 -27.67
C ASN A 197 6.28 -11.18 -28.89
N ASN A 198 5.86 -12.02 -29.85
CA ASN A 198 6.62 -12.27 -31.07
C ASN A 198 6.84 -10.99 -31.87
N LEU A 199 5.81 -10.14 -31.97
CA LEU A 199 5.91 -8.85 -32.64
C LEU A 199 6.92 -7.92 -31.96
N TYR A 200 6.89 -7.83 -30.63
CA TYR A 200 7.82 -7.02 -29.84
C TYR A 200 9.26 -7.49 -30.02
N PHE A 201 9.55 -8.78 -29.78
CA PHE A 201 10.91 -9.31 -29.85
C PHE A 201 11.48 -9.30 -31.28
N MET A 202 10.65 -9.55 -32.29
CA MET A 202 11.05 -9.40 -33.69
C MET A 202 11.49 -7.96 -34.00
N ARG A 203 10.78 -6.95 -33.47
CA ARG A 203 11.13 -5.53 -33.65
C ARG A 203 12.33 -5.10 -32.84
N LEU A 204 12.48 -5.64 -31.63
CA LEU A 204 13.66 -5.44 -30.80
C LEU A 204 14.93 -5.94 -31.53
N GLY A 205 14.87 -7.13 -32.12
CA GLY A 205 15.95 -7.66 -32.95
C GLY A 205 16.23 -6.83 -34.22
N ALA A 206 15.19 -6.27 -34.84
CA ALA A 206 15.34 -5.39 -36.00
C ALA A 206 15.98 -4.03 -35.65
N ARG A 207 15.78 -3.52 -34.43
CA ARG A 207 16.40 -2.27 -33.95
C ARG A 207 17.91 -2.36 -33.79
N SER A 208 18.44 -3.58 -33.58
CA SER A 208 19.88 -3.83 -33.50
C SER A 208 20.57 -3.87 -34.88
N ARG A 209 19.80 -3.84 -35.98
CA ARG A 209 20.31 -3.88 -37.36
C ARG A 209 20.11 -2.52 -38.05
N THR A 210 20.95 -2.24 -39.04
CA THR A 210 21.19 -0.92 -39.68
C THR A 210 19.92 -0.15 -40.14
N SER A 211 20.09 1.18 -40.33
CA SER A 211 19.08 2.19 -40.68
C SER A 211 18.15 1.87 -41.87
N SER A 212 18.57 0.98 -42.78
CA SER A 212 17.81 0.55 -43.96
C SER A 212 16.48 -0.13 -43.60
N THR A 213 16.43 -0.93 -42.53
CA THR A 213 15.22 -1.67 -42.14
C THR A 213 14.12 -0.76 -41.58
N ARG A 214 14.51 0.35 -40.94
CA ARG A 214 13.59 1.32 -40.32
C ARG A 214 12.76 2.07 -41.37
N ASN A 215 13.37 2.41 -42.50
CA ASN A 215 12.70 3.08 -43.62
C ASN A 215 11.64 2.18 -44.28
N ALA A 216 11.90 0.87 -44.38
CA ALA A 216 10.94 -0.08 -44.94
C ALA A 216 9.66 -0.24 -44.10
N PHE A 217 9.77 -0.18 -42.76
CA PHE A 217 8.60 -0.21 -41.89
C PHE A 217 7.76 1.06 -41.95
N SER A 218 8.42 2.22 -42.06
CA SER A 218 7.75 3.53 -42.23
C SER A 218 7.03 3.64 -43.58
N MET A 219 7.66 3.23 -44.68
CA MET A 219 7.00 3.22 -45.99
C MET A 219 5.80 2.25 -46.02
N ARG A 220 5.90 1.07 -45.40
CA ARG A 220 4.77 0.14 -45.27
C ARG A 220 3.65 0.71 -44.40
N SER A 221 3.96 1.45 -43.36
CA SER A 221 2.94 2.00 -42.47
C SER A 221 2.20 3.18 -43.09
N GLN A 222 2.86 3.98 -43.93
CA GLN A 222 2.24 5.03 -44.74
C GLN A 222 1.33 4.47 -45.83
N ALA A 223 1.66 3.29 -46.38
CA ALA A 223 0.83 2.57 -47.35
C ALA A 223 -0.41 1.88 -46.74
N LEU A 224 -0.57 1.91 -45.41
CA LEU A 224 -1.79 1.44 -44.75
C LEU A 224 -2.86 2.53 -44.79
N SER A 225 -4.11 2.12 -44.94
CA SER A 225 -5.35 2.92 -44.89
C SER A 225 -5.32 4.02 -43.80
N PRO A 226 -6.16 5.07 -43.90
CA PRO A 226 -6.22 6.16 -42.92
C PRO A 226 -6.27 5.64 -41.49
N GLN A 227 -5.64 6.39 -40.58
CA GLN A 227 -5.56 6.01 -39.17
C GLN A 227 -6.98 5.80 -38.62
N PRO A 228 -7.22 4.70 -37.87
CA PRO A 228 -8.49 4.51 -37.19
C PRO A 228 -8.87 5.74 -36.37
N ALA A 229 -10.16 6.06 -36.36
CA ALA A 229 -10.68 7.13 -35.51
C ALA A 229 -10.37 6.80 -34.03
N PRO A 230 -10.15 7.83 -33.17
CA PRO A 230 -9.83 7.61 -31.76
C PRO A 230 -10.96 6.84 -31.03
N GLU A 231 -12.22 7.09 -31.40
CA GLU A 231 -13.41 6.37 -30.91
C GLU A 231 -13.47 4.89 -31.31
N ASP A 232 -12.77 4.52 -32.39
CA ASP A 232 -12.66 3.15 -32.88
C ASP A 232 -11.35 2.48 -32.44
N THR A 233 -10.64 3.07 -31.47
CA THR A 233 -9.30 2.62 -31.06
C THR A 233 -9.24 2.29 -29.58
N VAL A 234 -8.78 1.08 -29.26
CA VAL A 234 -8.56 0.61 -27.89
C VAL A 234 -7.07 0.53 -27.61
N ASN A 235 -6.65 1.09 -26.46
CA ASN A 235 -5.27 0.97 -26.00
C ASN A 235 -5.01 -0.46 -25.50
N ILE A 236 -3.90 -1.06 -25.96
CA ILE A 236 -3.30 -2.23 -25.34
C ILE A 236 -2.15 -1.75 -24.49
N GLN A 237 -2.22 -2.02 -23.20
CA GLN A 237 -1.09 -1.82 -22.31
C GLN A 237 -0.65 -3.19 -21.79
N PRO A 238 0.64 -3.36 -21.45
CA PRO A 238 1.05 -4.47 -20.61
C PRO A 238 0.12 -4.44 -19.40
N LEU A 239 -0.73 -5.45 -19.29
CA LEU A 239 -1.47 -5.61 -18.06
C LEU A 239 -0.46 -6.11 -17.05
N PHE A 240 0.05 -5.18 -16.24
CA PHE A 240 0.40 -5.51 -14.87
C PHE A 240 -0.90 -5.99 -14.23
N HIS A 241 -1.25 -7.24 -14.48
CA HIS A 241 -2.27 -7.96 -13.74
C HIS A 241 -1.59 -8.50 -12.50
N PRO A 242 -1.99 -8.01 -11.34
CA PRO A 242 -1.85 -6.64 -10.86
C PRO A 242 -0.94 -6.65 -9.66
N PHE A 243 -0.29 -5.52 -9.41
CA PHE A 243 0.35 -5.28 -8.12
C PHE A 243 -0.53 -5.80 -6.96
N LEU A 244 -1.85 -5.55 -7.03
CA LEU A 244 -2.85 -6.02 -6.07
C LEU A 244 -3.13 -7.54 -6.00
N ARG A 245 -2.70 -8.38 -6.96
CA ARG A 245 -2.77 -9.86 -6.84
C ARG A 245 -1.46 -10.48 -6.40
N LEU A 246 -0.38 -9.71 -6.29
CA LEU A 246 0.82 -10.22 -5.63
C LEU A 246 0.45 -10.59 -4.18
N PRO A 247 1.11 -11.59 -3.58
CA PRO A 247 1.05 -11.79 -2.13
C PRO A 247 1.27 -10.46 -1.41
N GLN A 248 0.54 -10.22 -0.34
CA GLN A 248 0.55 -8.94 0.37
C GLN A 248 1.97 -8.55 0.77
N GLU A 249 2.79 -9.52 1.16
CA GLU A 249 4.18 -9.35 1.56
C GLU A 249 5.04 -8.81 0.40
N ILE A 250 4.77 -9.23 -0.83
CA ILE A 250 5.47 -8.75 -2.03
C ILE A 250 4.99 -7.34 -2.38
N GLN A 251 3.70 -7.06 -2.22
CA GLN A 251 3.17 -5.71 -2.40
C GLN A 251 3.83 -4.73 -1.43
N GLU A 252 3.85 -5.09 -0.15
CA GLU A 252 4.49 -4.34 0.93
C GLU A 252 5.96 -4.11 0.60
N LEU A 253 6.71 -5.16 0.24
CA LEU A 253 8.12 -5.05 -0.09
C LEU A 253 8.38 -4.06 -1.23
N ILE A 254 7.65 -4.17 -2.34
CA ILE A 254 7.78 -3.28 -3.50
C ILE A 254 7.48 -1.84 -3.11
N LEU A 255 6.39 -1.59 -2.36
CA LEU A 255 6.00 -0.24 -1.96
C LEU A 255 6.98 0.36 -0.96
N MET A 256 7.47 -0.41 0.01
CA MET A 256 8.49 0.03 0.95
C MET A 256 9.77 0.43 0.23
N THR A 257 10.22 -0.38 -0.73
CA THR A 257 11.39 -0.07 -1.56
C THR A 257 11.16 1.17 -2.41
N ALA A 258 9.99 1.29 -3.05
CA ALA A 258 9.66 2.46 -3.88
C ALA A 258 9.55 3.77 -3.07
N ALA A 259 9.08 3.68 -1.83
CA ALA A 259 9.02 4.81 -0.90
C ALA A 259 10.35 5.10 -0.19
N GLY A 260 11.38 4.29 -0.40
CA GLY A 260 12.68 4.43 0.27
C GLY A 260 12.60 4.27 1.79
N LEU A 261 11.62 3.51 2.29
CA LEU A 261 11.40 3.33 3.72
C LEU A 261 12.47 2.41 4.31
N THR A 262 13.41 3.02 5.04
CA THR A 262 14.62 2.38 5.58
C THR A 262 14.45 1.89 7.02
N ARG A 263 13.19 1.71 7.48
CA ARG A 263 12.79 1.45 8.88
C ARG A 263 13.10 2.57 9.87
N ASP A 264 13.88 3.58 9.49
CA ASP A 264 14.14 4.76 10.31
C ASP A 264 13.49 5.98 9.68
N TYR A 265 12.69 6.71 10.45
CA TYR A 265 12.02 7.93 10.01
C TYR A 265 12.38 9.10 10.93
N GLU A 266 13.22 10.00 10.42
CA GLU A 266 13.71 11.15 11.16
C GLU A 266 12.67 12.29 11.12
N LEU A 267 12.10 12.63 12.28
CA LEU A 267 11.18 13.78 12.48
C LEU A 267 11.88 14.97 13.13
N LEU A 268 13.21 14.91 13.22
CA LEU A 268 14.04 15.99 13.72
C LEU A 268 13.93 17.18 12.76
N PRO A 269 13.69 18.41 13.26
CA PRO A 269 14.00 19.61 12.49
C PRO A 269 15.47 19.58 12.06
N ASP A 270 15.81 20.30 10.98
CA ASP A 270 17.11 20.39 10.26
C ASP A 270 18.34 20.80 11.12
N MET A 271 18.25 20.68 12.45
CA MET A 271 19.29 20.87 13.45
C MET A 271 20.15 19.61 13.65
N SER A 272 19.95 18.55 12.86
CA SER A 272 20.85 17.41 12.93
C SER A 272 22.23 17.86 12.46
N TYR A 273 23.22 17.84 13.35
CA TYR A 273 24.65 17.94 12.98
C TYR A 273 25.11 16.81 12.04
N ARG A 274 24.21 15.90 11.65
CA ARG A 274 24.46 14.89 10.64
C ARG A 274 24.57 15.59 9.29
N ALA A 275 25.70 15.40 8.62
CA ALA A 275 25.80 15.74 7.22
C ALA A 275 24.63 15.08 6.47
N PRO A 276 23.95 15.79 5.54
CA PRO A 276 22.88 15.20 4.76
C PRO A 276 23.42 13.98 4.05
N THR A 277 23.10 12.80 4.59
CA THR A 277 23.44 11.54 3.95
C THR A 277 22.82 11.62 2.56
N LYS A 278 23.61 11.41 1.51
CA LYS A 278 23.13 11.35 0.12
C LYS A 278 22.25 10.10 -0.03
N ARG A 279 21.09 10.09 0.62
CA ARG A 279 20.11 9.03 0.47
C ARG A 279 19.62 9.11 -0.97
N PRO A 280 19.63 8.01 -1.72
CA PRO A 280 19.05 8.00 -3.04
C PRO A 280 17.60 8.48 -2.92
N LYS A 281 17.23 9.47 -3.74
CA LYS A 281 15.88 10.03 -3.75
C LYS A 281 14.90 8.89 -4.02
N SER A 282 13.94 8.69 -3.13
CA SER A 282 12.94 7.64 -3.29
C SER A 282 12.11 7.91 -4.55
N PRO A 283 11.79 6.87 -5.35
CA PRO A 283 10.93 7.01 -6.52
C PRO A 283 9.57 7.65 -6.22
N ILE A 284 8.99 7.35 -5.06
CA ILE A 284 7.75 7.96 -4.56
C ILE A 284 7.90 8.43 -3.11
N SER A 285 7.05 9.36 -2.68
CA SER A 285 6.92 9.75 -1.27
C SER A 285 5.97 8.82 -0.52
N LEU A 286 6.10 8.76 0.81
CA LEU A 286 5.15 8.05 1.67
C LEU A 286 3.71 8.55 1.49
N SER A 287 3.55 9.86 1.32
CA SER A 287 2.24 10.47 1.03
C SER A 287 1.65 10.01 -0.29
N THR A 288 2.47 9.78 -1.31
CA THR A 288 2.03 9.22 -2.60
C THR A 288 1.63 7.76 -2.44
N LEU A 289 2.40 6.97 -1.68
CA LEU A 289 2.10 5.55 -1.39
C LEU A 289 0.72 5.39 -0.73
N LEU A 290 0.44 6.17 0.33
CA LEU A 290 -0.84 6.12 1.06
C LEU A 290 -2.02 6.71 0.28
N ARG A 291 -1.79 7.23 -0.94
CA ARG A 291 -2.84 7.72 -1.85
C ARG A 291 -3.10 6.77 -3.02
N ILE A 292 -2.34 5.68 -3.16
CA ILE A 292 -2.51 4.74 -4.29
C ILE A 292 -3.88 4.07 -4.25
N SER A 293 -4.31 3.59 -3.07
CA SER A 293 -5.57 2.88 -2.89
C SER A 293 -5.93 2.81 -1.40
N PRO A 294 -7.22 2.93 -1.02
CA PRO A 294 -7.66 2.72 0.37
C PRO A 294 -7.20 1.37 0.93
N THR A 295 -7.31 0.29 0.17
CA THR A 295 -6.91 -1.05 0.60
C THR A 295 -5.41 -1.16 0.87
N ILE A 296 -4.58 -0.46 0.09
CA ILE A 296 -3.13 -0.40 0.33
C ILE A 296 -2.86 0.42 1.59
N THR A 297 -3.58 1.52 1.80
CA THR A 297 -3.41 2.36 3.00
C THR A 297 -3.75 1.56 4.26
N ASP A 298 -4.87 0.85 4.27
CA ASP A 298 -5.33 0.06 5.42
C ASP A 298 -4.33 -1.03 5.82
N THR A 299 -3.60 -1.62 4.87
CA THR A 299 -2.58 -2.63 5.13
C THR A 299 -1.21 -2.03 5.46
N MET A 300 -0.77 -1.06 4.66
CA MET A 300 0.57 -0.47 4.78
C MET A 300 0.72 0.41 6.00
N GLN A 301 -0.31 1.16 6.40
CA GLN A 301 -0.18 2.14 7.47
C GLN A 301 0.16 1.50 8.83
N PRO A 302 -0.56 0.48 9.31
CA PRO A 302 -0.15 -0.25 10.53
C PRO A 302 1.24 -0.88 10.38
N TYR A 303 1.54 -1.47 9.21
CA TYR A 303 2.83 -2.09 8.96
C TYR A 303 4.00 -1.09 9.04
N ILE A 304 3.84 0.09 8.44
CA ILE A 304 4.81 1.19 8.49
C ILE A 304 5.00 1.62 9.95
N LEU A 305 3.92 1.86 10.69
CA LEU A 305 3.99 2.28 12.09
C LEU A 305 4.64 1.22 13.00
N HIS A 306 4.38 -0.07 12.74
CA HIS A 306 4.97 -1.20 13.47
C HIS A 306 6.46 -1.38 13.18
N ARG A 307 6.88 -1.15 11.93
CA ARG A 307 8.25 -1.42 11.48
C ARG A 307 9.19 -0.23 11.57
N THR A 308 8.65 0.97 11.67
CA THR A 308 9.44 2.20 11.65
C THR A 308 9.82 2.65 13.04
N ALA A 309 11.10 2.95 13.26
CA ALA A 309 11.58 3.73 14.39
C ALA A 309 11.41 5.22 14.06
N PHE A 310 10.59 5.92 14.85
CA PHE A 310 10.38 7.35 14.68
C PHE A 310 11.33 8.12 15.60
N HIS A 311 12.17 8.96 15.00
CA HIS A 311 13.23 9.68 15.72
C HIS A 311 12.77 11.09 16.09
N PHE A 312 12.86 11.43 17.37
CA PHE A 312 12.47 12.70 17.95
C PHE A 312 13.62 13.37 18.68
N GLY A 313 13.63 14.69 18.66
CA GLY A 313 14.51 15.51 19.51
C GLY A 313 13.78 15.95 20.77
N LEU A 314 14.00 17.20 21.17
CA LEU A 314 13.26 17.85 22.25
C LEU A 314 11.85 18.30 21.85
N THR A 315 11.50 18.21 20.56
CA THR A 315 10.22 18.68 20.02
C THR A 315 9.68 17.70 18.98
N GLY A 316 8.42 17.87 18.60
CA GLY A 316 7.77 17.10 17.54
C GLY A 316 6.94 15.91 18.02
N THR A 317 7.29 15.29 19.15
CA THR A 317 6.60 14.09 19.68
C THR A 317 5.11 14.33 19.90
N THR A 318 4.74 15.41 20.60
CA THR A 318 3.32 15.73 20.88
C THR A 318 2.52 15.92 19.61
N ASN A 319 3.05 16.71 18.66
CA ASN A 319 2.36 16.98 17.39
C ASN A 319 2.23 15.72 16.53
N PHE A 320 3.26 14.87 16.50
CA PHE A 320 3.21 13.59 15.81
C PHE A 320 2.12 12.67 16.39
N LEU A 321 2.10 12.47 17.70
CA LEU A 321 1.10 11.64 18.35
C LEU A 321 -0.31 12.20 18.18
N TRP A 322 -0.47 13.52 18.23
CA TRP A 322 -1.73 14.19 17.98
C TRP A 322 -2.23 13.96 16.54
N GLN A 323 -1.35 14.14 15.55
CA GLN A 323 -1.68 13.99 14.13
C GLN A 323 -1.99 12.54 13.73
N LEU A 324 -1.39 11.55 14.42
CA LEU A 324 -1.71 10.14 14.19
C LEU A 324 -3.16 9.79 14.57
N GLY A 325 -3.72 10.46 15.59
CA GLY A 325 -5.02 10.12 16.15
C GLY A 325 -5.01 8.86 17.01
N PRO A 326 -6.11 8.57 17.73
CA PRO A 326 -6.20 7.42 18.65
C PRO A 326 -6.00 6.06 17.97
N ASP A 327 -6.62 5.84 16.82
CA ASP A 327 -6.61 4.54 16.15
C ASP A 327 -5.19 4.10 15.75
N ASN A 328 -4.34 5.06 15.35
CA ASN A 328 -2.99 4.76 14.85
C ASN A 328 -1.91 4.77 15.93
N ARG A 329 -2.14 5.40 17.08
CA ARG A 329 -1.11 5.50 18.14
C ARG A 329 -0.71 4.14 18.69
N THR A 330 -1.67 3.21 18.78
CA THR A 330 -1.42 1.83 19.23
C THR A 330 -0.53 1.01 18.27
N HIS A 331 -0.41 1.46 17.02
CA HIS A 331 0.47 0.87 16.02
C HIS A 331 1.92 1.39 16.12
N VAL A 332 2.19 2.46 16.88
CA VAL A 332 3.57 2.91 17.06
C VAL A 332 4.29 1.94 18.01
N ARG A 333 5.27 1.20 17.49
CA ARG A 333 6.01 0.18 18.26
C ARG A 333 7.45 0.53 18.58
N ARG A 334 8.02 1.53 17.90
CA ARG A 334 9.41 1.94 18.08
C ARG A 334 9.55 3.46 18.08
N LEU A 335 10.16 3.99 19.13
CA LEU A 335 10.49 5.39 19.25
C LEU A 335 11.98 5.55 19.53
N ALA A 336 12.59 6.57 18.94
CA ALA A 336 13.97 6.94 19.19
C ALA A 336 14.06 8.40 19.67
N PHE A 337 14.79 8.65 20.74
CA PHE A 337 14.95 9.99 21.30
C PHE A 337 16.40 10.47 21.25
N HIS A 338 16.59 11.68 20.72
CA HIS A 338 17.84 12.40 20.53
C HIS A 338 17.80 13.74 21.28
N PHE A 339 17.64 13.67 22.59
CA PHE A 339 17.42 14.87 23.40
C PHE A 339 18.65 15.77 23.58
N GLY A 340 19.86 15.22 23.42
CA GLY A 340 21.10 15.92 23.68
C GLY A 340 21.29 16.30 25.17
N ARG A 341 22.02 17.39 25.44
CA ARG A 341 22.38 17.81 26.83
C ARG A 341 21.17 18.15 27.71
N GLY A 342 20.04 18.53 27.11
CA GLY A 342 18.82 18.90 27.82
C GLY A 342 17.90 17.73 28.17
N ALA A 343 18.34 16.49 27.97
CA ALA A 343 17.50 15.29 28.09
C ALA A 343 16.76 15.19 29.42
N LEU A 344 17.49 15.29 30.53
CA LEU A 344 16.89 15.12 31.85
C LEU A 344 15.89 16.23 32.16
N LEU A 345 16.25 17.48 31.89
CA LEU A 345 15.34 18.62 32.05
C LEU A 345 14.07 18.46 31.21
N HIS A 346 14.19 18.01 29.97
CA HIS A 346 13.05 17.76 29.10
C HIS A 346 12.14 16.65 29.67
N CYS A 347 12.73 15.53 30.10
CA CYS A 347 12.00 14.42 30.71
C CYS A 347 11.28 14.87 31.99
N VAL A 348 11.96 15.60 32.87
CA VAL A 348 11.38 16.13 34.11
C VAL A 348 10.23 17.09 33.83
N ARG A 349 10.39 18.01 32.88
CA ARG A 349 9.32 18.96 32.51
C ARG A 349 8.07 18.25 31.99
N TRP A 350 8.24 17.31 31.06
CA TRP A 350 7.11 16.88 30.23
C TRP A 350 6.63 15.44 30.48
N LEU A 351 7.47 14.56 31.01
CA LEU A 351 7.21 13.12 31.07
C LEU A 351 7.31 12.50 32.46
N ALA A 352 8.00 13.15 33.40
CA ALA A 352 8.15 12.65 34.76
C ALA A 352 6.80 12.40 35.46
N PRO A 353 6.75 11.54 36.49
CA PRO A 353 5.60 11.44 37.39
C PRO A 353 5.26 12.77 38.06
N ASP A 354 4.01 12.95 38.50
CA ASP A 354 3.55 14.21 39.08
C ASP A 354 4.23 14.51 40.42
N GLN A 355 4.49 13.49 41.24
CA GLN A 355 5.25 13.60 42.47
C GLN A 355 6.61 14.28 42.25
N LEU A 356 7.32 13.88 41.20
CA LEU A 356 8.62 14.45 40.86
C LEU A 356 8.49 15.88 40.31
N PHE A 357 7.49 16.12 39.46
CA PHE A 357 7.24 17.44 38.88
C PHE A 357 6.84 18.47 39.93
N ASP A 358 5.96 18.10 40.87
CA ASP A 358 5.48 18.97 41.94
C ASP A 358 6.59 19.26 42.96
N LEU A 359 7.48 18.29 43.20
CA LEU A 359 8.65 18.46 44.05
C LEU A 359 9.68 19.41 43.42
N LEU A 360 10.05 19.19 42.16
CA LEU A 360 11.13 19.91 41.49
C LEU A 360 10.68 21.25 40.89
N GLN A 361 9.40 21.37 40.54
CA GLN A 361 8.81 22.53 39.87
C GLN A 361 9.70 23.08 38.76
N PRO A 362 10.02 22.27 37.73
CA PRO A 362 10.98 22.65 36.71
C PRO A 362 10.52 23.94 36.02
N PRO A 363 11.39 24.96 35.89
CA PRO A 363 11.02 26.25 35.34
C PRO A 363 10.43 26.11 33.94
N VAL A 364 9.28 26.72 33.68
CA VAL A 364 8.71 26.89 32.34
C VAL A 364 8.47 28.38 32.09
N GLN A 365 8.40 28.80 30.82
CA GLN A 365 8.17 30.19 30.46
C GLN A 365 6.88 30.70 31.14
N LYS A 366 7.06 31.59 32.13
CA LYS A 366 5.98 32.12 33.00
C LYS A 366 4.89 32.84 32.21
N GLU A 367 5.24 33.39 31.05
CA GLU A 367 4.33 34.11 30.15
C GLU A 367 3.23 33.21 29.57
N MET A 368 3.40 31.88 29.60
CA MET A 368 2.42 30.93 29.05
C MET A 368 1.33 30.49 30.04
N GLY A 369 1.31 31.02 31.28
CA GLY A 369 0.28 30.70 32.26
C GLY A 369 0.14 29.18 32.51
N GLY A 370 -1.09 28.65 32.41
CA GLY A 370 -1.38 27.21 32.61
C GLY A 370 -1.09 26.30 31.41
N LEU A 371 -0.69 26.84 30.25
CA LEU A 371 -0.42 26.05 29.04
C LEU A 371 0.65 24.96 29.23
N PRO A 372 1.77 25.20 29.96
CA PRO A 372 2.76 24.15 30.22
C PRO A 372 2.18 22.93 30.92
N HIS A 373 1.32 23.15 31.92
CA HIS A 373 0.69 22.06 32.64
C HIS A 373 -0.28 21.28 31.73
N PHE A 374 -1.08 22.01 30.93
CA PHE A 374 -1.94 21.40 29.92
C PHE A 374 -1.15 20.53 28.92
N TRP A 375 -0.05 21.04 28.34
CA TRP A 375 0.78 20.29 27.39
C TRP A 375 1.47 19.09 28.03
N ARG A 376 1.88 19.19 29.29
CA ARG A 376 2.42 18.07 30.06
C ARG A 376 1.38 16.97 30.22
N CYS A 377 0.18 17.30 30.72
CA CYS A 377 -0.91 16.33 30.86
C CYS A 377 -1.28 15.70 29.52
N GLN A 378 -1.35 16.52 28.45
CA GLN A 378 -1.62 16.06 27.11
C GLN A 378 -0.54 15.08 26.63
N LEU A 379 0.74 15.43 26.71
CA LEU A 379 1.82 14.55 26.27
C LEU A 379 1.84 13.25 27.07
N ARG A 380 1.71 13.30 28.41
CA ARG A 380 1.66 12.10 29.26
C ARG A 380 0.49 11.21 28.90
N GLY A 381 -0.70 11.76 28.67
CA GLY A 381 -1.85 11.00 28.18
C GLY A 381 -1.58 10.36 26.82
N LEU A 382 -1.00 11.12 25.88
CA LEU A 382 -0.65 10.61 24.56
C LEU A 382 0.37 9.48 24.63
N VAL A 383 1.45 9.61 25.42
CA VAL A 383 2.52 8.59 25.52
C VAL A 383 2.10 7.34 26.28
N HIS A 384 1.18 7.47 27.25
CA HIS A 384 0.65 6.33 27.99
C HIS A 384 -0.16 5.36 27.09
N GLU A 385 -0.69 5.83 25.96
CA GLU A 385 -1.37 4.96 24.98
C GLU A 385 -0.40 4.10 24.14
N LEU A 386 0.91 4.34 24.23
CA LEU A 386 1.91 3.62 23.44
C LEU A 386 2.45 2.41 24.19
N HIS A 387 2.41 1.27 23.51
CA HIS A 387 2.98 0.00 23.93
C HIS A 387 4.16 -0.35 23.01
N LEU A 388 5.35 0.07 23.43
CA LEU A 388 6.57 0.01 22.64
C LEU A 388 7.23 -1.36 22.75
N VAL A 389 7.60 -1.92 21.60
CA VAL A 389 8.52 -3.05 21.51
C VAL A 389 9.94 -2.58 21.80
N GLU A 390 10.31 -1.38 21.33
CA GLU A 390 11.65 -0.85 21.53
C GLU A 390 11.64 0.68 21.72
N LEU A 391 12.27 1.12 22.80
CA LEU A 391 12.61 2.51 23.05
C LEU A 391 14.11 2.71 22.84
N ILE A 392 14.49 3.52 21.86
CA ILE A 392 15.87 3.80 21.51
C ILE A 392 16.25 5.16 22.12
N ILE A 393 17.34 5.21 22.86
CA ILE A 393 17.82 6.44 23.51
C ILE A 393 19.23 6.72 22.99
N ASP A 394 19.38 7.85 22.31
CA ASP A 394 20.69 8.36 21.90
C ASP A 394 21.35 9.09 23.07
N VAL A 395 22.48 8.53 23.53
CA VAL A 395 23.20 9.02 24.71
C VAL A 395 24.45 9.82 24.36
N GLN A 396 24.71 10.08 23.07
CA GLN A 396 25.96 10.74 22.62
C GLN A 396 26.28 12.02 23.42
N ILE A 397 25.26 12.84 23.69
CA ILE A 397 25.43 14.16 24.34
C ILE A 397 24.65 14.24 25.67
N VAL A 398 24.21 13.11 26.21
CA VAL A 398 23.54 13.04 27.51
C VAL A 398 24.60 12.81 28.60
N PRO A 399 24.68 13.64 29.65
CA PRO A 399 25.59 13.39 30.76
C PRO A 399 25.35 12.01 31.37
N ALA A 400 26.41 11.26 31.65
CA ALA A 400 26.28 9.87 32.10
C ALA A 400 25.47 9.75 33.41
N GLU A 401 25.61 10.73 34.32
CA GLU A 401 24.88 10.72 35.59
C GLU A 401 23.37 10.98 35.44
N ASP A 402 22.94 11.50 34.28
CA ASP A 402 21.54 11.82 33.99
C ASP A 402 20.80 10.66 33.33
N ILE A 403 21.53 9.75 32.65
CA ILE A 403 20.96 8.63 31.90
C ILE A 403 20.02 7.78 32.77
N PRO A 404 20.36 7.37 34.01
CA PRO A 404 19.47 6.54 34.82
C PRO A 404 18.09 7.15 35.04
N MET A 405 18.04 8.45 35.35
CA MET A 405 16.80 9.16 35.64
C MET A 405 16.00 9.46 34.37
N VAL A 406 16.67 9.76 33.24
CA VAL A 406 16.05 9.86 31.91
C VAL A 406 15.38 8.54 31.55
N VAL A 407 16.11 7.43 31.65
CA VAL A 407 15.60 6.10 31.29
C VAL A 407 14.42 5.72 32.16
N ARG A 408 14.51 5.93 33.48
CA ARG A 408 13.41 5.62 34.42
C ARG A 408 12.18 6.44 34.10
N THR A 409 12.34 7.75 33.89
CA THR A 409 11.25 8.65 33.51
C THR A 409 10.56 8.20 32.23
N LEU A 410 11.33 7.90 31.17
CA LEU A 410 10.76 7.47 29.91
C LEU A 410 10.03 6.15 30.06
N LYS A 411 10.69 5.14 30.67
CA LYS A 411 10.11 3.81 30.87
C LYS A 411 8.78 3.86 31.60
N ASP A 412 8.67 4.69 32.64
CA ASP A 412 7.46 4.82 33.47
C ASP A 412 6.38 5.71 32.82
N SER A 413 6.74 6.50 31.80
CA SER A 413 5.80 7.39 31.10
C SER A 413 4.99 6.71 29.99
N PHE A 414 5.52 5.63 29.39
CA PHE A 414 4.85 4.87 28.34
C PHE A 414 3.96 3.76 28.94
N GLY A 415 2.90 3.37 28.24
CA GLY A 415 2.00 2.31 28.70
C GLY A 415 2.70 0.96 28.87
N SER A 416 3.66 0.64 27.98
CA SER A 416 4.65 -0.41 28.22
C SER A 416 5.87 -0.24 27.34
N VAL A 417 7.03 -0.72 27.80
CA VAL A 417 8.27 -0.79 27.02
C VAL A 417 8.91 -2.17 27.21
N GLU A 418 8.95 -2.97 26.14
CA GLU A 418 9.54 -4.33 26.20
C GLU A 418 11.07 -4.28 26.25
N LYS A 419 11.68 -3.42 25.43
CA LYS A 419 13.14 -3.29 25.31
C LYS A 419 13.56 -1.83 25.28
N ILE A 420 14.65 -1.53 25.98
CA ILE A 420 15.34 -0.23 25.89
C ILE A 420 16.71 -0.47 25.26
N SER A 421 16.99 0.27 24.18
CA SER A 421 18.24 0.19 23.43
C SER A 421 18.98 1.53 23.53
N PHE A 422 20.28 1.47 23.73
CA PHE A 422 21.13 2.65 23.81
C PHE A 422 21.95 2.77 22.55
N VAL A 423 22.00 3.97 21.98
CA VAL A 423 22.78 4.24 20.78
C VAL A 423 23.66 5.47 20.97
N GLU A 424 24.73 5.52 20.20
CA GLU A 424 25.58 6.69 20.05
C GLU A 424 25.61 7.06 18.57
N SER A 425 24.96 8.17 18.24
CA SER A 425 25.07 8.75 16.90
C SER A 425 26.43 9.42 16.74
N HIS A 426 27.08 9.27 15.59
CA HIS A 426 28.31 9.99 15.27
C HIS A 426 28.04 11.04 14.18
N LEU A 427 28.94 12.03 14.08
CA LEU A 427 28.82 13.13 13.11
C LEU A 427 28.90 12.66 11.65
N ASP A 428 29.52 11.52 11.41
CA ASP A 428 29.60 10.86 10.10
C ASP A 428 28.28 10.17 9.69
N GLY A 429 27.25 10.25 10.53
CA GLY A 429 25.95 9.63 10.30
C GLY A 429 25.89 8.15 10.70
N THR A 430 26.98 7.58 11.21
CA THR A 430 26.95 6.22 11.76
C THR A 430 26.28 6.20 13.13
N THR A 431 25.59 5.11 13.44
CA THR A 431 24.95 4.91 14.74
C THR A 431 25.50 3.62 15.34
N LYS A 432 26.10 3.71 16.52
CA LYS A 432 26.67 2.57 17.24
C LYS A 432 25.71 2.15 18.35
N VAL A 433 25.31 0.89 18.37
CA VAL A 433 24.53 0.32 19.49
C VAL A 433 25.47 0.09 20.68
N LEU A 434 25.08 0.57 21.85
CA LEU A 434 25.84 0.42 23.08
C LEU A 434 25.38 -0.83 23.84
N HIS A 435 26.33 -1.60 24.35
CA HIS A 435 26.07 -2.76 25.18
C HIS A 435 25.91 -2.38 26.66
N SER A 436 25.25 -3.23 27.45
CA SER A 436 25.06 -3.01 28.90
C SER A 436 26.36 -2.90 29.70
N SER A 437 27.51 -3.25 29.12
CA SER A 437 28.84 -3.07 29.71
C SER A 437 29.42 -1.67 29.53
N ASP A 438 28.78 -0.77 28.76
CA ASP A 438 29.24 0.61 28.60
C ASP A 438 29.22 1.34 29.96
N VAL A 439 30.33 2.01 30.29
CA VAL A 439 30.52 2.68 31.58
C VAL A 439 29.45 3.75 31.82
N ARG A 440 28.96 4.42 30.76
CA ARG A 440 27.91 5.44 30.86
C ARG A 440 26.56 4.86 31.28
N LEU A 441 26.34 3.57 31.05
CA LEU A 441 25.10 2.87 31.39
C LEU A 441 25.16 2.24 32.80
N GLN A 442 26.27 2.44 33.54
CA GLN A 442 26.36 2.03 34.92
C GLN A 442 25.36 2.81 35.78
N GLY A 443 24.39 2.09 36.35
CA GLY A 443 23.33 2.68 37.17
C GLY A 443 21.96 2.74 36.49
N VAL A 444 21.87 2.47 35.20
CA VAL A 444 20.57 2.33 34.53
C VAL A 444 19.78 1.19 35.17
N GLY A 445 18.56 1.49 35.61
CA GLY A 445 17.69 0.54 36.31
C GLY A 445 18.06 0.29 37.77
N LYS A 446 18.95 1.10 38.36
CA LYS A 446 19.32 1.04 39.79
C LYS A 446 18.96 2.36 40.49
N GLY A 447 18.82 2.29 41.81
CA GLY A 447 18.53 3.44 42.67
C GLY A 447 17.03 3.76 42.74
N THR A 448 16.62 4.26 43.90
CA THR A 448 15.25 4.70 44.16
C THR A 448 14.96 6.05 43.49
N TRP A 449 13.70 6.45 43.37
CA TRP A 449 13.37 7.81 42.93
C TRP A 449 14.00 8.87 43.84
N ARG A 450 14.11 8.59 45.15
CA ARG A 450 14.82 9.41 46.13
C ARG A 450 16.30 9.57 45.77
N ASP A 451 17.01 8.48 45.50
CA ASP A 451 18.43 8.50 45.15
C ASP A 451 18.68 9.33 43.88
N LEU A 452 17.85 9.12 42.86
CA LEU A 452 17.93 9.84 41.58
C LEU A 452 17.64 11.33 41.77
N THR A 453 16.64 11.67 42.57
CA THR A 453 16.23 13.06 42.86
C THR A 453 17.30 13.80 43.66
N ASN A 454 17.82 13.18 44.72
CA ASN A 454 18.93 13.74 45.51
C ASN A 454 20.16 13.97 44.64
N GLY A 455 20.52 13.00 43.80
CA GLY A 455 21.61 13.13 42.85
C GLY A 455 21.39 14.27 41.84
N TYR A 456 20.17 14.41 41.31
CA TYR A 456 19.81 15.49 40.39
C TYR A 456 19.94 16.87 41.05
N VAL A 457 19.32 17.08 42.22
CA VAL A 457 19.33 18.37 42.91
C VAL A 457 20.75 18.75 43.32
N GLU A 458 21.52 17.84 43.92
CA GLU A 458 22.90 18.14 44.33
C GLU A 458 23.79 18.54 43.15
N ARG A 459 23.70 17.84 42.01
CA ARG A 459 24.53 18.13 40.83
C ARG A 459 24.24 19.53 40.27
N TYR A 460 22.97 19.84 40.03
CA TYR A 460 22.61 21.10 39.37
C TYR A 460 22.55 22.30 40.33
N LYS A 461 22.45 22.07 41.65
CA LYS A 461 22.63 23.13 42.65
C LYS A 461 24.08 23.64 42.68
N ARG A 462 25.07 22.75 42.51
CA ARG A 462 26.50 23.10 42.49
C ARG A 462 26.91 23.84 41.21
N GLN A 463 26.15 23.71 40.13
CA GLN A 463 26.44 24.40 38.87
C GLN A 463 25.91 25.84 38.90
N VAL A 464 26.84 26.79 39.01
CA VAL A 464 26.54 28.23 39.07
C VAL A 464 25.75 28.64 37.81
N GLY A 465 24.58 29.25 38.01
CA GLY A 465 23.70 29.73 36.94
C GLY A 465 22.81 28.67 36.27
N TRP A 466 23.00 27.37 36.56
CA TRP A 466 22.22 26.28 35.94
C TRP A 466 20.99 25.88 36.76
N HIS A 467 21.02 26.02 38.09
CA HIS A 467 19.88 25.71 38.96
C HIS A 467 18.56 26.37 38.50
N ASN A 468 18.63 27.63 38.04
CA ASN A 468 17.48 28.39 37.52
C ASN A 468 16.83 27.81 36.26
N TYR A 469 17.48 26.84 35.60
CA TYR A 469 16.91 26.14 34.45
C TYR A 469 16.30 24.79 34.84
N HIS A 470 16.66 24.23 35.99
CA HIS A 470 16.42 22.83 36.32
C HIS A 470 15.30 22.61 37.34
N PHE A 471 15.14 23.50 38.30
CA PHE A 471 14.12 23.46 39.35
C PHE A 471 13.82 24.87 39.87
N ALA A 472 12.74 25.00 40.62
CA ALA A 472 12.36 26.28 41.21
C ALA A 472 13.38 26.76 42.27
N LEU A 473 13.41 28.08 42.52
CA LEU A 473 14.37 28.73 43.41
C LEU A 473 14.25 28.23 44.86
N ASP A 474 13.06 27.88 45.30
CA ASP A 474 12.82 27.28 46.61
C ASP A 474 13.58 25.96 46.72
N VAL A 475 13.47 25.07 45.73
CA VAL A 475 14.22 23.79 45.70
C VAL A 475 15.72 24.03 45.69
N ALA A 476 16.19 25.05 44.96
CA ALA A 476 17.60 25.43 44.95
C ALA A 476 18.12 25.84 46.35
N SER A 477 17.26 26.46 47.17
CA SER A 477 17.61 26.91 48.51
C SER A 477 17.57 25.79 49.57
N MET A 478 16.86 24.68 49.32
CA MET A 478 16.65 23.63 50.31
C MET A 478 17.93 22.91 50.74
N THR A 479 18.02 22.57 52.02
CA THR A 479 19.01 21.58 52.48
C THR A 479 18.62 20.17 52.05
N LYS A 480 19.56 19.23 52.15
CA LYS A 480 19.28 17.83 51.82
C LYS A 480 18.19 17.26 52.72
N GLU A 481 18.23 17.60 54.01
CA GLU A 481 17.25 17.16 55.02
C GLU A 481 15.86 17.71 54.74
N GLU A 482 15.76 18.96 54.28
CA GLU A 482 14.49 19.56 53.87
C GLU A 482 13.91 18.90 52.62
N LEU A 483 14.76 18.55 51.64
CA LEU A 483 14.36 17.83 50.44
C LEU A 483 13.89 16.40 50.78
N ASP A 484 14.64 15.68 51.62
CA ASP A 484 14.26 14.35 52.10
C ASP A 484 12.92 14.38 52.84
N LYS A 485 12.70 15.38 53.71
CA LYS A 485 11.42 15.58 54.40
C LYS A 485 10.25 15.83 53.45
N ARG A 486 10.47 16.48 52.30
CA ARG A 486 9.42 16.64 51.27
C ARG A 486 9.13 15.33 50.55
N MET A 487 10.16 14.53 50.26
CA MET A 487 9.98 13.20 49.67
C MET A 487 9.30 12.23 50.64
N ASP A 488 9.48 12.40 51.96
CA ASP A 488 8.82 11.57 52.99
C ASP A 488 7.29 11.70 53.01
N VAL A 489 6.72 12.72 52.33
CA VAL A 489 5.27 12.84 52.15
C VAL A 489 4.71 11.68 51.31
N ASP A 490 5.51 11.13 50.38
CA ASP A 490 5.14 10.00 49.53
C ASP A 490 6.31 8.99 49.44
N THR A 491 6.70 8.44 50.59
CA THR A 491 7.74 7.38 50.69
C THR A 491 7.45 6.20 49.78
N GLY A 492 6.17 5.85 49.61
CA GLY A 492 5.74 4.78 48.71
C GLY A 492 6.19 5.00 47.27
N PHE A 493 6.11 6.23 46.75
CA PHE A 493 6.65 6.55 45.44
C PHE A 493 8.17 6.69 45.45
N PHE A 494 8.73 7.47 46.39
CA PHE A 494 10.14 7.88 46.34
C PHE A 494 11.12 6.76 46.68
N ASP A 495 10.73 5.79 47.51
CA ASP A 495 11.61 4.71 47.95
C ASP A 495 11.51 3.45 47.06
N CYS A 496 10.70 3.50 45.99
CA CYS A 496 10.57 2.44 44.99
C CYS A 496 11.65 2.47 43.90
#